data_AF-A0A1T4L430-F1
#
_entry.id   AF-A0A1T4L430-F1
#
_cell.length_a   1.000
_cell.length_b   1.000
_cell.length_c   1.000
_cell.angle_alpha   90.00
_cell.angle_beta   90.00
_cell.angle_gamma   90.00
#
_symmetry.space_group_name_H-M   'P 1'
#
loop_
_entity.id
_entity.type
_entity.pdbx_description
1 polymer ?
#
loop_
_entity_poly.entity_id
_entity_poly.type
_entity_poly.pdbx_seq_one_letter_code
_entity_poly.pdbx_strand_id
1 'polypeptide(L)'
;MSQGEKILSDWQKVLELLAILEERIQSDQADKWTDAESIATQLDFAFKAFFEAYTDIPEDIASKIASEGIKVMSVMQALSTLALENRKELAHEIKGFLDQQKGVKAYKKV
;
A
#
# COMPACT_ATOMS: atom_id res chain seq x y z
N MET A 1 -21.81 18.10 -15.68
CA MET A 1 -20.41 17.80 -15.32
C MET A 1 -19.61 17.78 -16.61
N SER A 2 -18.59 18.62 -16.72
CA SER A 2 -17.66 18.64 -17.86
C SER A 2 -16.75 17.42 -17.83
N GLN A 3 -16.10 17.11 -18.96
CA GLN A 3 -15.11 16.02 -19.02
C GLN A 3 -13.98 16.24 -18.01
N GLY A 4 -13.50 17.48 -17.87
CA GLY A 4 -12.45 17.81 -16.90
C GLY A 4 -12.89 17.62 -15.45
N GLU A 5 -14.12 18.00 -15.10
CA GLU A 5 -14.69 17.75 -13.77
C GLU A 5 -14.81 16.25 -13.47
N LYS A 6 -15.15 15.43 -14.48
CA LYS A 6 -15.21 13.97 -14.32
C LYS A 6 -13.82 13.37 -14.09
N ILE A 7 -12.81 13.80 -14.84
CA ILE A 7 -11.41 13.36 -14.68
C ILE A 7 -10.94 13.66 -13.25
N LEU A 8 -11.12 14.90 -12.78
CA LEU A 8 -10.72 15.29 -11.44
C LEU A 8 -11.51 14.53 -10.36
N SER A 9 -12.82 14.32 -10.57
CA SER A 9 -13.64 13.53 -9.63
C SER A 9 -13.19 12.08 -9.53
N ASP A 10 -12.84 11.45 -10.65
CA ASP A 10 -12.37 10.06 -10.64
C ASP A 10 -10.95 9.96 -10.07
N TRP A 11 -10.09 10.95 -10.32
CA TRP A 11 -8.77 11.04 -9.70
C TRP A 11 -8.85 11.24 -8.18
N GLN A 12 -9.79 12.06 -7.70
CA GLN A 12 -10.04 12.26 -6.27
C GLN A 12 -10.32 10.93 -5.54
N LYS A 13 -11.07 10.01 -6.16
CA LYS A 13 -11.34 8.68 -5.60
C LYS A 13 -10.07 7.83 -5.46
N VAL A 14 -9.14 7.97 -6.41
CA VAL A 14 -7.82 7.32 -6.32
C VAL A 14 -7.04 7.89 -5.14
N LEU A 15 -7.07 9.22 -4.96
CA LEU A 15 -6.40 9.88 -3.84
C LEU A 15 -7.03 9.55 -2.48
N GLU A 16 -8.34 9.31 -2.42
CA GLU A 16 -9.02 8.84 -1.20
C GLU A 16 -8.51 7.45 -0.77
N LEU A 17 -8.37 6.52 -1.72
CA LEU A 17 -7.76 5.21 -1.45
C LEU A 17 -6.31 5.35 -0.98
N LEU A 18 -5.54 6.26 -1.59
CA LEU A 18 -4.18 6.56 -1.17
C LEU A 18 -4.12 7.09 0.27
N ALA A 19 -5.03 7.99 0.65
CA ALA A 19 -5.10 8.55 1.99
C ALA A 19 -5.44 7.48 3.03
N ILE A 20 -6.41 6.61 2.73
CA ILE A 20 -6.75 5.48 3.61
C ILE A 20 -5.54 4.55 3.77
N LEU A 21 -4.83 4.26 2.68
CA LEU A 21 -3.61 3.45 2.74
C LEU A 21 -2.53 4.10 3.62
N GLU A 22 -2.31 5.40 3.46
CA GLU A 22 -1.37 6.20 4.25
C GLU A 22 -1.71 6.16 5.76
N GLU A 23 -2.99 6.27 6.12
CA GLU A 23 -3.43 6.15 7.51
C GLU A 23 -3.20 4.73 8.06
N ARG A 24 -3.45 3.69 7.26
CA ARG A 24 -3.26 2.29 7.71
C ARG A 24 -1.79 1.94 7.91
N ILE A 25 -0.89 2.40 7.05
CA ILE A 25 0.54 2.15 7.23
C ILE A 25 1.12 2.86 8.45
N GLN A 26 0.51 3.98 8.87
CA GLN A 26 0.89 4.73 10.08
C GLN A 26 0.22 4.21 11.36
N SER A 27 -0.74 3.28 11.25
CA SER A 27 -1.46 2.72 12.40
C SER A 27 -0.58 1.75 13.21
N ASP A 28 -0.83 1.67 14.52
CA ASP A 28 -0.22 0.69 15.43
C ASP A 28 -1.10 -0.56 15.66
N GLN A 29 -2.18 -0.71 14.89
CA GLN A 29 -3.08 -1.86 15.03
C GLN A 29 -2.44 -3.16 14.52
N ALA A 30 -2.72 -4.28 15.19
CA ALA A 30 -2.13 -5.58 14.89
C ALA A 30 -2.54 -6.17 13.53
N ASP A 31 -3.73 -5.81 13.04
CA ASP A 31 -4.32 -6.25 11.76
C ASP A 31 -4.05 -5.29 10.59
N LYS A 32 -3.26 -4.23 10.82
CA LYS A 32 -2.99 -3.19 9.82
C LYS A 32 -2.47 -3.72 8.49
N TRP A 33 -1.74 -4.83 8.48
CA TRP A 33 -1.12 -5.39 7.28
C TRP A 33 -2.13 -6.05 6.34
N THR A 34 -3.11 -6.77 6.90
CA THR A 34 -4.18 -7.41 6.11
C THR A 34 -5.04 -6.34 5.44
N ASP A 35 -5.38 -5.28 6.19
CA ASP A 35 -6.16 -4.16 5.67
C ASP A 35 -5.37 -3.35 4.64
N ALA A 36 -4.09 -3.06 4.90
CA ALA A 36 -3.22 -2.32 3.99
C ALA A 36 -3.02 -3.07 2.65
N GLU A 37 -2.90 -4.40 2.66
CA GLU A 37 -2.79 -5.21 1.44
C GLU A 37 -4.06 -5.13 0.58
N SER A 38 -5.24 -5.23 1.20
CA SER A 38 -6.53 -5.07 0.52
C SER A 38 -6.67 -3.69 -0.11
N ILE A 39 -6.33 -2.63 0.63
CA ILE A 39 -6.41 -1.25 0.13
C ILE A 39 -5.39 -1.00 -0.98
N ALA A 40 -4.15 -1.49 -0.85
CA ALA A 40 -3.13 -1.37 -1.89
C ALA A 40 -3.57 -2.05 -3.20
N THR A 41 -4.25 -3.19 -3.11
CA THR A 41 -4.84 -3.88 -4.25
C THR A 41 -5.95 -3.05 -4.92
N GLN A 42 -6.85 -2.48 -4.12
CA GLN A 42 -7.90 -1.59 -4.63
C GLN A 42 -7.31 -0.34 -5.29
N LEU A 43 -6.25 0.23 -4.72
CA LEU A 43 -5.54 1.37 -5.25
C LEU A 43 -4.89 1.06 -6.60
N ASP A 44 -4.25 -0.11 -6.76
CA ASP A 44 -3.68 -0.56 -8.04
C ASP A 44 -4.77 -0.68 -9.13
N PHE A 45 -5.91 -1.28 -8.80
CA PHE A 45 -7.05 -1.35 -9.72
C PHE A 45 -7.60 0.04 -10.09
N ALA A 46 -7.68 0.96 -9.12
CA ALA A 46 -8.16 2.31 -9.35
C ALA A 46 -7.23 3.12 -10.26
N PHE A 47 -5.90 3.00 -10.08
CA PHE A 47 -4.92 3.62 -10.98
C PHE A 47 -5.05 3.09 -12.41
N LYS A 48 -5.13 1.77 -12.58
CA LYS A 48 -5.28 1.14 -13.91
C LYS A 48 -6.56 1.62 -14.59
N ALA A 49 -7.69 1.54 -13.88
CA ALA A 49 -8.98 1.99 -14.41
C ALA A 49 -8.96 3.48 -14.79
N PHE A 50 -8.29 4.33 -14.00
CA PHE A 50 -8.15 5.75 -14.30
C PHE A 50 -7.37 5.98 -15.61
N PHE A 51 -6.17 5.40 -15.73
CA PHE A 51 -5.33 5.59 -16.92
C PHE A 51 -5.86 4.88 -18.18
N GLU A 52 -6.65 3.81 -18.02
CA GLU A 52 -7.39 3.19 -19.12
C GLU A 52 -8.57 4.04 -19.60
N ALA A 53 -9.29 4.70 -18.68
CA ALA A 53 -10.44 5.53 -19.01
C ALA A 53 -10.05 6.89 -19.61
N TYR A 54 -8.85 7.40 -19.29
CA TYR A 54 -8.42 8.76 -19.63
C TYR A 54 -7.09 8.76 -20.39
N THR A 55 -7.17 8.59 -21.71
CA THR A 55 -6.01 8.66 -22.60
C THR A 55 -5.72 10.08 -23.10
N ASP A 56 -6.76 10.92 -23.23
CA ASP A 56 -6.65 12.34 -23.58
C ASP A 56 -7.02 13.22 -22.39
N ILE A 57 -6.02 13.58 -21.59
CA ILE A 57 -6.16 14.46 -20.42
C ILE A 57 -5.71 15.87 -20.80
N PRO A 58 -6.54 16.92 -20.61
CA PRO A 58 -6.14 18.30 -20.81
C PRO A 58 -4.89 18.67 -20.00
N GLU A 59 -4.00 19.48 -20.57
CA GLU A 59 -2.70 19.81 -19.98
C GLU A 59 -2.81 20.42 -18.56
N ASP A 60 -3.79 21.29 -18.32
CA ASP A 60 -4.04 21.91 -17.03
C ASP A 60 -4.45 20.89 -15.95
N ILE A 61 -5.17 19.85 -16.35
CA ILE A 61 -5.58 18.75 -15.47
C ILE A 61 -4.43 17.76 -15.27
N ALA A 62 -3.70 17.43 -16.33
CA ALA A 62 -2.52 16.58 -16.27
C ALA A 62 -1.46 17.17 -15.33
N SER A 63 -1.27 18.50 -15.35
CA SER A 63 -0.36 19.20 -14.44
C SER A 63 -0.78 19.03 -12.96
N LYS A 64 -2.07 19.14 -12.66
CA LYS A 64 -2.60 18.91 -11.30
C LYS A 64 -2.37 17.47 -10.85
N ILE A 65 -2.77 16.50 -11.67
CA ILE A 65 -2.57 15.06 -11.42
C ILE A 65 -1.08 14.76 -11.18
N ALA A 66 -0.20 15.30 -12.02
CA ALA A 66 1.24 15.10 -11.90
C ALA A 66 1.81 15.70 -10.60
N SER A 67 1.31 16.85 -10.16
CA SER A 67 1.73 17.47 -8.90
C SER A 67 1.39 16.61 -7.68
N GLU A 68 0.28 15.87 -7.74
CA GLU A 68 -0.16 14.92 -6.71
C GLU A 68 0.57 13.57 -6.83
N GLY A 69 1.15 13.27 -8.00
CA GLY A 69 1.99 12.09 -8.23
C GLY A 69 3.19 12.01 -7.27
N ILE A 70 3.74 13.14 -6.82
CA ILE A 70 4.80 13.16 -5.79
C ILE A 70 4.30 12.55 -4.48
N LYS A 71 3.08 12.90 -4.06
CA LYS A 71 2.47 12.34 -2.85
C LYS A 71 2.23 10.83 -3.01
N VAL A 72 1.69 10.41 -4.16
CA VAL A 72 1.50 8.99 -4.49
C VAL A 72 2.80 8.21 -4.34
N MET A 73 3.88 8.68 -4.97
CA MET A 73 5.19 8.02 -4.90
C MET A 73 5.71 7.90 -3.46
N SER A 74 5.58 8.97 -2.67
CA SER A 74 6.02 8.99 -1.27
C SER A 74 5.30 7.94 -0.42
N VAL A 75 3.96 7.85 -0.53
CA VAL A 75 3.16 6.87 0.21
C VAL A 75 3.51 5.44 -0.21
N MET A 76 3.67 5.19 -1.52
CA MET A 76 4.06 3.86 -2.02
C MET A 76 5.45 3.45 -1.55
N GLN A 77 6.39 4.40 -1.47
CA GLN A 77 7.73 4.14 -0.94
C GLN A 77 7.72 3.84 0.57
N ALA A 78 6.89 4.56 1.34
CA ALA A 78 6.70 4.28 2.76
C ALA A 78 6.11 2.87 2.98
N LEU A 79 5.06 2.50 2.23
CA LEU A 79 4.47 1.16 2.28
C LEU A 79 5.51 0.08 1.95
N SER A 80 6.31 0.27 0.90
CA SER A 80 7.34 -0.70 0.50
C SER A 80 8.39 -0.93 1.60
N THR A 81 8.82 0.16 2.24
CA THR A 81 9.80 0.13 3.34
C THR A 81 9.22 -0.62 4.54
N LEU A 82 8.02 -0.25 4.96
CA LEU A 82 7.31 -0.87 6.08
C LEU A 82 7.04 -2.37 5.84
N ALA A 83 6.60 -2.74 4.64
CA ALA A 83 6.41 -4.15 4.26
C ALA A 83 7.72 -4.96 4.24
N LEU A 84 8.87 -4.31 3.95
CA LEU A 84 10.17 -4.96 4.03
C LEU A 84 10.60 -5.18 5.49
N GLU A 85 10.36 -4.21 6.37
CA GLU A 85 10.63 -4.31 7.81
C GLU A 85 9.80 -5.41 8.47
N ASN A 86 8.49 -5.43 8.22
CA ASN A 86 7.59 -6.46 8.73
C ASN A 86 8.02 -7.88 8.31
N ARG A 87 8.46 -8.06 7.06
CA ARG A 87 8.98 -9.36 6.59
C ARG A 87 10.26 -9.78 7.30
N LYS A 88 11.14 -8.84 7.65
CA LYS A 88 12.37 -9.15 8.41
C LYS A 88 12.03 -9.56 9.84
N GLU A 89 11.08 -8.88 10.47
CA GLU A 89 10.60 -9.21 11.82
C GLU A 89 9.97 -10.60 11.87
N LEU A 90 9.02 -10.88 10.98
CA LEU A 90 8.41 -12.21 10.86
C LEU A 90 9.45 -13.32 10.59
N ALA A 91 10.44 -13.06 9.74
CA ALA A 91 11.52 -14.02 9.49
C ALA A 91 12.36 -14.29 10.75
N HIS A 92 12.59 -13.26 11.58
CA HIS A 92 13.31 -13.39 12.84
C HIS A 92 12.50 -14.22 13.86
N GLU A 93 11.20 -13.95 13.98
CA GLU A 93 10.29 -14.69 14.86
C GLU A 93 10.18 -16.17 14.48
N ILE A 94 10.00 -16.46 13.18
CA ILE A 94 9.95 -17.84 12.67
C ILE A 94 11.25 -18.57 13.00
N LYS A 95 12.41 -17.93 12.80
CA LYS A 95 13.69 -18.53 13.13
C LYS A 95 13.80 -18.84 14.63
N GLY A 96 13.43 -17.88 15.50
CA GLY A 96 13.43 -18.08 16.95
C GLY A 96 12.54 -19.24 17.39
N PHE A 97 11.33 -19.34 16.83
CA PHE A 97 10.41 -20.46 17.09
C PHE A 97 10.99 -21.81 16.65
N LEU A 98 11.59 -21.89 15.46
CA LEU A 98 12.22 -23.11 14.96
C LEU A 98 13.40 -23.56 15.84
N ASP A 99 14.22 -22.62 16.30
CA ASP A 99 15.36 -22.91 17.17
C ASP A 99 14.89 -23.40 18.55
N GLN A 100 13.83 -22.80 19.11
CA GLN A 100 13.19 -23.29 20.34
C GLN A 100 12.60 -24.70 20.17
N GLN A 101 11.92 -24.99 19.05
CA GLN A 101 11.39 -26.34 18.79
C GLN A 101 12.50 -27.40 18.71
N LYS A 102 13.63 -27.08 18.07
CA LYS A 102 14.80 -27.97 18.01
C LYS A 102 15.36 -28.23 19.40
N GLY A 103 15.48 -27.18 20.23
CA GLY A 103 15.88 -27.31 21.64
C GLY A 103 14.97 -28.25 22.42
N VAL A 104 13.64 -28.04 22.38
CA VAL A 104 12.67 -28.90 23.08
C VAL A 104 12.72 -30.36 22.60
N LYS A 105 12.91 -30.61 21.30
CA LYS A 105 13.07 -31.97 20.76
C LYS A 105 14.39 -32.62 21.19
N ALA A 106 15.47 -31.85 21.35
CA ALA A 106 16.74 -32.36 21.85
C ALA A 106 16.64 -32.77 23.32
N TYR A 107 15.98 -31.97 24.17
CA TYR A 107 15.78 -32.30 25.59
C TYR A 107 14.83 -33.48 25.83
N LYS A 108 13.86 -33.73 24.95
CA LYS A 108 12.96 -34.91 25.06
C LYS A 108 13.60 -36.24 24.60
N LYS A 109 14.79 -36.21 24.00
CA LYS A 109 15.53 -37.41 23.53
C LYS A 109 16.61 -37.88 24.52
N VAL A 110 16.73 -37.24 25.67
CA VAL A 110 17.59 -37.63 26.80
C VAL A 110 16.72 -38.22 27.89
#